data_AF-A0A2A4YUG6-F1
#
_entry.id   AF-A0A2A4YUG6-F1
#
_cell.length_a   1.000
_cell.length_b   1.000
_cell.length_c   1.000
_cell.angle_alpha   90.00
_cell.angle_beta   90.00
_cell.angle_gamma   90.00
#
_symmetry.space_group_name_H-M   'P 1'
#
loop_
_entity.id
_entity.type
_entity.pdbx_description
1 polymer ?
#
loop_
_entity_poly.entity_id
_entity_poly.type
_entity_poly.pdbx_seq_one_letter_code
_entity_poly.pdbx_strand_id
1 'polypeptide(L)'
;MVDDQLVIVPCGHAKIWDKNPQAGPTTAKNSYVGPPFVLNRKFAESLGSRWLILSAKHGFIHPDFIIPEMYDVTFLRKSTGPVAPTVLRDQVIQQGLQWSRRIIGLGGREYRQAIVNAFEDKYLLLSAVHN
;
A
#
# COMPACT_ATOMS: atom_id res chain seq x y z
N MET A 1 4.34 -16.58 -16.75
CA MET A 1 4.84 -16.52 -15.37
C MET A 1 3.80 -15.77 -14.57
N VAL A 2 3.05 -16.46 -13.72
CA VAL A 2 2.08 -15.81 -12.84
C VAL A 2 2.91 -15.31 -11.66
N ASP A 3 2.91 -14.00 -11.40
CA ASP A 3 3.60 -13.43 -10.24
C ASP A 3 2.95 -13.97 -8.96
N ASP A 4 3.55 -15.00 -8.38
CA ASP A 4 3.06 -15.69 -7.18
C ASP A 4 3.24 -14.85 -5.90
N GLN A 5 3.83 -13.66 -6.00
CA GLN A 5 4.21 -12.81 -4.87
C GLN A 5 3.87 -11.34 -5.11
N LEU A 6 3.19 -10.73 -4.12
CA LEU A 6 2.92 -9.30 -4.06
C LEU A 6 3.65 -8.67 -2.88
N VAL A 7 4.51 -7.68 -3.13
CA VAL A 7 5.17 -6.91 -2.05
C VAL A 7 4.40 -5.61 -1.81
N ILE A 8 4.09 -5.31 -0.55
CA ILE A 8 3.41 -4.07 -0.16
C ILE A 8 4.37 -3.23 0.68
N VAL A 9 4.75 -2.08 0.11
CA VAL A 9 5.67 -1.11 0.71
C VAL A 9 4.85 -0.02 1.42
N PRO A 10 5.06 0.24 2.72
CA PRO A 10 4.34 1.33 3.40
C PRO A 10 4.81 2.68 2.84
N CYS A 11 3.91 3.66 2.71
CA CYS A 11 4.33 5.01 2.35
C CYS A 11 5.28 5.61 3.41
N GLY A 12 6.20 6.46 2.95
CA GLY A 12 7.11 7.18 3.84
C GLY A 12 6.49 8.46 4.39
N HIS A 13 6.87 8.83 5.62
CA HIS A 13 6.54 10.14 6.18
C HIS A 13 7.16 11.26 5.35
N ALA A 14 8.49 11.20 5.19
CA ALA A 14 9.26 12.18 4.42
C ALA A 14 8.97 12.07 2.92
N LYS A 15 8.62 13.19 2.31
CA LYS A 15 8.29 13.31 0.90
C LYS A 15 9.20 14.32 0.19
N ILE A 16 9.20 14.28 -1.15
CA ILE A 16 10.06 15.13 -1.97
C ILE A 16 9.81 16.63 -1.71
N TRP A 17 8.55 17.02 -1.43
CA TRP A 17 8.18 18.39 -1.11
C TRP A 17 8.78 18.93 0.20
N ASP A 18 9.18 18.06 1.14
CA ASP A 18 9.90 18.48 2.35
C ASP A 18 11.28 19.06 1.99
N LYS A 19 11.85 18.65 0.85
CA LYS A 19 13.17 19.11 0.36
C LYS A 19 13.05 20.09 -0.81
N ASN A 20 12.06 19.88 -1.68
CA ASN A 20 11.78 20.70 -2.84
C ASN A 20 10.26 21.00 -2.90
N PRO A 21 9.77 22.07 -2.25
CA PRO A 21 8.37 22.43 -2.27
C PRO A 21 7.78 22.66 -3.67
N GLN A 22 8.63 22.92 -4.68
CA GLN A 22 8.24 23.17 -6.07
C GLN A 22 8.34 21.92 -6.97
N ALA A 23 8.46 20.72 -6.40
CA ALA A 23 8.62 19.47 -7.16
C ALA A 23 7.44 19.15 -8.11
N GLY A 24 6.26 19.76 -7.90
CA GLY A 24 5.06 19.50 -8.69
C GLY A 24 4.56 18.05 -8.58
N PRO A 25 3.60 17.64 -9.41
CA PRO A 25 3.08 16.27 -9.43
C PRO A 25 4.19 15.25 -9.69
N THR A 26 4.31 14.24 -8.81
CA THR A 26 5.43 13.29 -8.82
C THR A 26 4.92 11.86 -8.65
N THR A 27 5.57 10.87 -9.28
CA THR A 27 5.23 9.44 -9.07
C THR A 27 5.40 9.03 -7.62
N ALA A 28 4.56 8.12 -7.12
CA ALA A 28 4.56 7.69 -5.73
C ALA A 28 5.93 7.14 -5.31
N LYS A 29 6.60 6.36 -6.17
CA LYS A 29 7.95 5.82 -5.90
C LYS A 29 9.04 6.88 -5.73
N ASN A 30 8.86 8.07 -6.31
CA ASN A 30 9.80 9.19 -6.21
C ASN A 30 9.33 10.26 -5.22
N SER A 31 8.05 10.23 -4.85
CA SER A 31 7.46 11.16 -3.88
C SER A 31 7.90 10.85 -2.47
N TYR A 32 7.99 9.58 -2.06
CA TYR A 32 8.45 9.22 -0.72
C TYR A 32 9.98 9.07 -0.71
N VAL A 33 10.66 9.85 0.13
CA VAL A 33 12.13 9.99 0.12
C VAL A 33 12.80 9.60 1.45
N GLY A 34 12.00 9.20 2.44
CA GLY A 34 12.50 8.78 3.75
C GLY A 34 13.32 7.48 3.69
N PRO A 35 14.40 7.32 4.50
CA PRO A 35 15.24 6.13 4.46
C PRO A 35 14.49 4.79 4.58
N PRO A 36 13.47 4.62 5.46
CA PRO A 36 12.72 3.37 5.54
C PRO A 36 11.98 3.03 4.24
N PHE A 37 11.41 4.03 3.56
CA PHE A 37 10.74 3.83 2.28
C PHE A 37 11.75 3.42 1.20
N VAL A 38 12.86 4.15 1.10
CA VAL A 38 13.91 3.86 0.11
C VAL A 38 14.45 2.44 0.27
N LEU A 39 14.67 1.99 1.51
CA LEU A 39 15.13 0.62 1.78
C LEU A 39 14.08 -0.42 1.37
N ASN A 40 12.82 -0.25 1.78
CA ASN A 40 11.74 -1.17 1.45
C ASN A 40 11.45 -1.22 -0.06
N ARG A 41 11.51 -0.08 -0.74
CA ARG A 41 11.41 0.02 -2.20
C ARG A 41 12.52 -0.77 -2.88
N LYS A 42 13.78 -0.59 -2.46
CA LYS A 42 14.92 -1.34 -3.00
C LYS A 42 14.73 -2.85 -2.80
N PHE A 43 14.27 -3.28 -1.63
CA PHE A 43 13.95 -4.68 -1.37
C PHE A 43 12.87 -5.18 -2.34
N ALA A 44 11.74 -4.47 -2.47
CA ALA A 44 10.67 -4.85 -3.40
C ALA A 44 11.13 -4.92 -4.86
N GLU A 45 11.89 -3.93 -5.33
CA GLU A 45 12.44 -3.89 -6.69
C GLU A 45 13.45 -5.02 -6.94
N SER A 46 14.24 -5.41 -5.93
CA SER A 46 15.22 -6.50 -6.04
C SER A 46 14.61 -7.89 -6.18
N LEU A 47 13.37 -8.09 -5.75
CA LEU A 47 12.67 -9.37 -5.87
C LEU A 47 12.13 -9.62 -7.29
N GLY A 48 12.06 -8.58 -8.13
CA GLY A 48 11.47 -8.66 -9.47
C GLY A 48 9.95 -8.91 -9.49
N SER A 49 9.32 -8.95 -8.32
CA SER A 49 7.88 -9.22 -8.15
C SER A 49 7.04 -7.95 -8.32
N ARG A 50 5.75 -8.12 -8.61
CA ARG A 50 4.75 -7.05 -8.49
C ARG A 50 4.82 -6.44 -7.09
N TRP A 51 4.85 -5.11 -7.02
CA TRP A 51 4.80 -4.40 -5.75
C TRP A 51 3.91 -3.16 -5.82
N LEU A 52 3.30 -2.83 -4.69
CA LEU A 52 2.44 -1.67 -4.51
C LEU A 52 2.88 -0.88 -3.29
N ILE A 53 2.47 0.38 -3.25
CA ILE A 53 2.63 1.23 -2.08
C ILE A 53 1.31 1.26 -1.33
N LEU A 54 1.35 0.99 -0.02
CA LEU A 54 0.24 1.27 0.87
C LEU A 54 0.37 2.72 1.38
N SER A 55 -0.37 3.61 0.72
CA SER A 55 -0.53 5.01 1.13
C SER A 55 -1.69 5.14 2.12
N ALA A 56 -1.47 5.82 3.24
CA ALA A 56 -2.57 6.11 4.16
C ALA A 56 -3.63 7.06 3.56
N LYS A 57 -3.29 7.86 2.54
CA LYS A 57 -4.23 8.76 1.85
C LYS A 57 -4.93 8.10 0.66
N HIS A 58 -4.23 7.23 -0.06
CA HIS A 58 -4.70 6.70 -1.35
C HIS A 58 -4.95 5.18 -1.36
N GLY A 59 -4.60 4.47 -0.28
CA GLY A 59 -4.65 3.01 -0.21
C GLY A 59 -3.54 2.35 -1.03
N PHE A 60 -3.86 1.22 -1.67
CA PHE A 60 -2.93 0.49 -2.52
C PHE A 60 -2.78 1.19 -3.88
N ILE A 61 -1.61 1.78 -4.12
CA ILE A 61 -1.29 2.52 -5.35
C ILE A 61 -0.07 1.93 -6.06
N HIS A 62 -0.07 2.02 -7.39
CA HIS A 62 1.08 1.64 -8.21
C HIS A 62 2.27 2.58 -7.94
N PRO A 63 3.52 2.10 -8.03
CA PRO A 63 4.72 2.94 -7.95
C PRO A 63 4.70 4.19 -8.85
N ASP A 64 4.02 4.10 -10.00
CA ASP A 64 3.89 5.20 -10.98
C ASP A 64 2.63 6.06 -10.79
N PHE A 65 1.81 5.81 -9.76
CA PHE A 65 0.69 6.69 -9.41
C PHE A 65 1.20 8.11 -9.16
N ILE A 66 0.61 9.11 -9.81
CA ILE A 66 1.01 10.51 -9.64
C ILE A 66 0.37 11.07 -8.36
N ILE A 67 1.20 11.44 -7.40
CA ILE A 67 0.80 12.21 -6.22
C ILE A 67 0.87 13.69 -6.62
N PRO A 68 -0.27 14.41 -6.65
CA PRO A 68 -0.32 15.75 -7.20
C PRO A 68 0.42 16.78 -6.34
N GLU A 69 0.39 16.59 -5.02
CA GLU A 69 0.92 17.54 -4.04
C GLU A 69 1.26 16.88 -2.69
N MET A 70 1.92 17.66 -1.83
CA MET A 70 2.25 17.26 -0.46
C MET A 70 1.01 16.91 0.37
N TYR A 71 1.16 15.96 1.29
CA TYR A 71 0.14 15.67 2.30
C TYR A 71 0.78 15.01 3.53
N ASP A 72 0.08 15.08 4.68
CA ASP A 72 0.43 14.34 5.91
C ASP A 72 -0.76 13.55 6.43
N VAL A 73 -0.88 12.30 5.97
CA VAL A 73 -1.89 11.34 6.38
C VAL A 73 -1.19 10.05 6.79
N THR A 74 -1.62 9.45 7.90
CA THR A 74 -0.98 8.27 8.48
C THR A 74 -1.98 7.37 9.18
N PHE A 75 -1.78 6.05 9.11
CA PHE A 75 -2.57 5.08 9.88
C PHE A 75 -2.33 5.19 11.40
N LEU A 76 -1.24 5.83 11.84
CA LEU A 76 -0.92 6.02 13.26
C LEU A 76 -1.84 7.05 13.93
N ARG A 77 -2.44 7.97 13.17
CA ARG A 77 -3.29 9.05 13.67
C ARG A 77 -4.59 9.10 12.90
N LYS A 78 -5.66 8.55 13.49
CA LYS A 78 -7.01 8.55 12.90
C LYS A 78 -7.51 9.95 12.52
N SER A 79 -7.13 10.98 13.27
CA SER A 79 -7.51 12.38 12.98
C SER A 79 -6.94 12.92 11.67
N THR A 80 -5.92 12.28 11.08
CA THR A 80 -5.39 12.65 9.77
C THR A 80 -6.25 12.15 8.60
N GLY A 81 -7.31 11.39 8.88
CA GLY A 81 -8.24 10.88 7.88
C GLY A 81 -7.64 9.81 6.95
N PRO A 82 -7.01 8.74 7.47
CA PRO A 82 -6.53 7.66 6.62
C PRO A 82 -7.70 6.94 5.92
N VAL A 83 -7.42 6.34 4.77
CA VAL A 83 -8.40 5.53 4.02
C VAL A 83 -9.05 4.49 4.92
N ALA A 84 -10.37 4.35 4.78
CA ALA A 84 -11.12 3.39 5.57
C ALA A 84 -10.73 1.95 5.19
N PRO A 85 -10.78 0.99 6.14
CA PRO A 85 -10.52 -0.42 5.85
C PRO A 85 -11.40 -1.00 4.73
N THR A 86 -12.64 -0.52 4.57
CA THR A 86 -13.54 -0.92 3.47
C THR A 86 -12.99 -0.53 2.11
N VAL A 87 -12.43 0.68 1.97
CA VAL A 87 -11.78 1.14 0.72
C VAL A 87 -10.59 0.25 0.36
N LEU A 88 -9.78 -0.13 1.35
CA LEU A 88 -8.65 -1.04 1.12
C LEU A 88 -9.11 -2.42 0.64
N ARG A 89 -10.19 -2.96 1.23
CA ARG A 89 -10.79 -4.25 0.79
C ARG A 89 -11.33 -4.16 -0.63
N ASP A 90 -12.01 -3.06 -0.97
CA ASP A 90 -12.54 -2.86 -2.32
C ASP A 90 -11.40 -2.76 -3.33
N GLN A 91 -10.29 -2.09 -2.99
CA GLN A 91 -9.08 -2.04 -3.82
C GLN A 91 -8.43 -3.41 -4.01
N VAL A 92 -8.39 -4.25 -2.97
CA VAL A 92 -7.90 -5.63 -3.08
C VAL A 92 -8.66 -6.36 -4.19
N ILE A 93 -9.99 -6.32 -4.15
CA ILE A 93 -10.85 -6.99 -5.13
C ILE A 93 -10.71 -6.38 -6.52
N GLN A 94 -10.82 -5.06 -6.64
CA GLN A 94 -10.82 -4.34 -7.91
C GLN A 94 -9.49 -4.46 -8.66
N GLN A 95 -8.36 -4.50 -7.94
CA GLN A 95 -7.02 -4.62 -8.53
C GLN A 95 -6.55 -6.08 -8.65
N GLY A 96 -7.40 -7.05 -8.30
CA GLY A 96 -7.10 -8.49 -8.35
C GLY A 96 -5.98 -8.91 -7.41
N LEU A 97 -5.77 -8.20 -6.28
CA LEU A 97 -4.66 -8.47 -5.36
C LEU A 97 -4.87 -9.78 -4.59
N GLN A 98 -6.12 -10.18 -4.38
CA GLN A 98 -6.51 -11.42 -3.71
C GLN A 98 -6.00 -12.68 -4.42
N TRP A 99 -5.66 -12.59 -5.70
CA TRP A 99 -5.13 -13.71 -6.48
C TRP A 99 -3.63 -13.95 -6.26
N SER A 100 -2.96 -13.08 -5.50
CA SER A 100 -1.54 -13.26 -5.17
C SER A 100 -1.38 -14.39 -4.14
N ARG A 101 -0.66 -15.46 -4.49
CA ARG A 101 -0.44 -16.63 -3.62
C ARG A 101 0.28 -16.27 -2.31
N ARG A 102 1.17 -15.27 -2.35
CA ARG A 102 1.90 -14.78 -1.18
C ARG A 102 1.93 -13.26 -1.16
N ILE A 103 1.60 -12.70 0.00
CA ILE A 103 1.66 -11.25 0.24
C ILE A 103 2.77 -10.96 1.26
N ILE A 104 3.69 -10.07 0.90
CA ILE A 104 4.80 -9.62 1.75
C ILE A 104 4.50 -8.18 2.17
N GLY A 105 3.95 -7.99 3.37
CA GLY A 105 3.66 -6.68 3.94
C GLY A 105 4.83 -6.12 4.75
N LEU A 106 5.44 -5.03 4.28
CA LEU A 106 6.53 -4.34 4.97
C LEU A 106 5.99 -3.22 5.88
N GLY A 107 6.83 -2.75 6.81
CA GLY A 107 6.51 -1.59 7.66
C GLY A 107 6.16 -1.92 9.10
N GLY A 108 5.76 -0.88 9.84
CA GLY A 108 5.38 -0.95 11.26
C GLY A 108 4.04 -1.65 11.52
N ARG A 109 3.69 -1.80 12.81
CA ARG A 109 2.52 -2.56 13.26
C ARG A 109 1.22 -2.09 12.58
N GLU A 110 0.98 -0.79 12.53
CA GLU A 110 -0.26 -0.18 12.03
C GLU A 110 -0.44 -0.41 10.52
N TYR A 111 0.64 -0.30 9.75
CA TYR A 111 0.62 -0.58 8.32
C TYR A 111 0.42 -2.08 8.05
N ARG A 112 1.11 -2.95 8.79
CA ARG A 112 0.89 -4.40 8.66
C ARG A 112 -0.53 -4.80 9.05
N GLN A 113 -1.11 -4.19 10.09
CA GLN A 113 -2.51 -4.44 10.46
C GLN A 113 -3.48 -3.96 9.39
N ALA A 114 -3.22 -2.80 8.77
CA ALA A 114 -4.03 -2.32 7.65
C ALA A 114 -3.96 -3.27 6.44
N ILE A 115 -2.78 -3.85 6.15
CA ILE A 115 -2.63 -4.89 5.13
C ILE A 115 -3.46 -6.11 5.52
N VAL A 116 -3.25 -6.68 6.72
CA VAL A 116 -4.01 -7.85 7.18
C VAL A 116 -5.51 -7.61 7.05
N ASN A 117 -6.04 -6.54 7.63
CA ASN A 117 -7.47 -6.22 7.60
C ASN A 117 -8.04 -6.04 6.18
N ALA A 118 -7.21 -5.62 5.21
CA ALA A 118 -7.61 -5.43 3.82
C ALA A 118 -7.73 -6.75 3.05
N PHE A 119 -6.90 -7.74 3.42
CA PHE A 119 -6.91 -9.08 2.85
C PHE A 119 -7.70 -10.09 3.71
N GLU A 120 -8.07 -9.73 4.93
CA GLU A 120 -8.91 -10.49 5.85
C GLU A 120 -10.39 -10.34 5.42
N ASP A 121 -10.70 -11.05 4.35
CA ASP A 121 -11.95 -11.70 3.98
C ASP A 121 -13.29 -11.08 4.44
N LYS A 122 -14.03 -10.58 3.43
CA LYS A 122 -15.50 -10.71 3.33
C LYS A 122 -15.96 -12.15 3.01
N TYR A 123 -15.10 -13.16 3.15
CA TYR A 123 -15.50 -14.56 3.10
C TYR A 123 -16.16 -14.90 4.43
N LEU A 124 -17.39 -14.40 4.60
CA LEU A 124 -18.41 -15.16 5.30
C LEU A 124 -18.37 -16.57 4.71
N LEU A 125 -18.03 -17.55 5.55
CA LEU A 125 -18.29 -18.95 5.31
C LEU A 125 -19.76 -19.09 4.90
N LEU A 126 -20.03 -19.13 3.60
CA LEU A 126 -21.18 -19.89 3.12
C LEU A 126 -20.72 -21.35 3.16
N SER A 127 -20.86 -21.98 4.33
CA SER A 127 -21.00 -23.43 4.35
C SER A 127 -22.25 -23.73 3.54
N ALA A 128 -22.07 -24.05 2.26
CA ALA A 128 -23.06 -24.76 1.50
C ALA A 128 -23.17 -26.14 2.15
N VAL A 129 -24.12 -26.27 3.07
CA VAL A 129 -24.68 -27.57 3.43
C VAL A 129 -25.31 -28.10 2.15
N HIS A 130 -24.70 -29.09 1.53
CA HIS A 130 -25.34 -29.92 0.53
C HIS A 130 -25.27 -31.37 1.02
N ASN A 131 -26.45 -31.81 1.46
CA ASN A 131 -26.97 -33.17 1.68
C ASN A 131 -26.08 -34.20 2.38
#